data_AF-A0A183HKZ9-F1
#
_entry.id   AF-A0A183HKZ9-F1
#
_cell.length_a   1.000
_cell.length_b   1.000
_cell.length_c   1.000
_cell.angle_alpha   90.00
_cell.angle_beta   90.00
_cell.angle_gamma   90.00
#
_symmetry.space_group_name_H-M   'P 1'
#
loop_
_entity.id
_entity.type
_entity.pdbx_description
1 polymer ?
#
loop_
_entity_poly.entity_id
_entity_poly.type
_entity_poly.pdbx_seq_one_letter_code
_entity_poly.pdbx_strand_id
1 'polypeptide(L)'
;MGLRTTPTIDEIWGDMEVGLKEVYARQTMMPARYMQLYSICSRVYTFCTSVAYNSDSQRSGSRNRSSRIPRGSNPGSIGAEFVGLDLYNHLKHFFQNYVENVYQKGSDLSGEDILTYFTTQWDSYRFSSKVVGGIFSYLNRHWIKRELDEGNEDIYEIYVLAIVTWKEFLFIHMRDSVTSAVLKLIERERNGEKISTKLISGVIQCYVELGVNESDTTAGQASSSANHADRLPKLRVYRDYFEKRFIADTESYFANEAAEFIAA
;
A
#
# COMPACT_ATOMS: atom_id res chain seq x y z
N MET A 1 -13.11 -6.78 43.05
CA MET A 1 -13.58 -7.05 41.67
C MET A 1 -13.15 -5.87 40.82
N GLY A 2 -12.08 -6.00 40.04
CA GLY A 2 -11.58 -4.91 39.20
C GLY A 2 -12.50 -4.69 38.01
N LEU A 3 -13.08 -3.50 37.92
CA LEU A 3 -13.71 -2.99 36.71
C LEU A 3 -12.63 -3.02 35.61
N ARG A 4 -12.73 -3.97 34.69
CA ARG A 4 -11.98 -3.89 33.43
C ARG A 4 -12.64 -2.78 32.63
N THR A 5 -12.14 -1.55 32.79
CA THR A 5 -12.38 -0.44 31.88
C THR A 5 -12.16 -0.97 30.47
N THR A 6 -13.21 -0.97 29.65
CA THR A 6 -13.11 -1.34 28.25
C THR A 6 -12.19 -0.32 27.58
N PRO A 7 -11.00 -0.71 27.11
CA PRO A 7 -10.11 0.24 26.47
C PRO A 7 -10.82 0.83 25.24
N THR A 8 -10.83 2.14 25.16
CA THR A 8 -11.45 2.90 24.06
C THR A 8 -10.69 2.62 22.76
N ILE A 9 -11.36 2.71 21.61
CA ILE A 9 -10.76 2.44 20.29
C ILE A 9 -9.50 3.28 20.05
N ASP A 10 -9.49 4.52 20.52
CA ASP A 10 -8.35 5.43 20.46
C ASP A 10 -7.14 4.96 21.30
N GLU A 11 -7.35 4.35 22.46
CA GLU A 11 -6.27 3.82 23.29
C GLU A 11 -5.66 2.57 22.65
N ILE A 12 -6.51 1.73 22.05
CA ILE A 12 -6.07 0.54 21.32
C ILE A 12 -5.33 0.93 20.05
N TRP A 13 -5.83 1.94 19.33
CA TRP A 13 -5.16 2.50 18.17
C TRP A 13 -3.83 3.12 18.56
N GLY A 14 -3.73 3.84 19.68
CA GLY A 14 -2.48 4.41 20.17
C GLY A 14 -1.39 3.34 20.38
N ASP A 15 -1.73 2.22 21.03
CA ASP A 15 -0.82 1.08 21.20
C ASP A 15 -0.44 0.42 19.85
N MET A 16 -1.40 0.33 18.91
CA MET A 16 -1.14 -0.15 17.56
C MET A 16 -0.25 0.80 16.77
N GLU A 17 -0.46 2.11 16.87
CA GLU A 17 0.30 3.14 16.17
C GLU A 17 1.75 3.15 16.64
N VAL A 18 2.00 2.96 17.95
CA VAL A 18 3.36 2.76 18.47
C VAL A 18 3.98 1.52 17.86
N GLY A 19 3.25 0.40 17.81
CA GLY A 19 3.72 -0.83 17.16
C GLY A 19 3.98 -0.64 15.66
N LEU A 20 3.16 0.13 14.96
CA LEU A 20 3.34 0.47 13.55
C LEU A 20 4.58 1.34 13.35
N LYS A 21 4.78 2.36 14.18
CA LYS A 21 5.99 3.20 14.17
C LYS A 21 7.24 2.36 14.40
N GLU A 22 7.23 1.41 15.34
CA GLU A 22 8.33 0.49 15.59
C GLU A 22 8.64 -0.39 14.35
N VAL A 23 7.60 -0.89 13.66
CA VAL A 23 7.73 -1.67 12.41
C VAL A 23 8.31 -0.82 11.28
N TYR A 24 7.87 0.43 11.13
CA TYR A 24 8.38 1.36 10.12
C TYR A 24 9.76 1.95 10.47
N ALA A 25 10.14 1.93 11.75
CA ALA A 25 11.48 2.28 12.24
C ALA A 25 12.49 1.13 12.12
N ARG A 26 12.09 -0.03 11.58
CA ARG A 26 12.90 -1.25 11.44
C ARG A 26 13.50 -1.76 12.76
N GLN A 27 12.86 -1.50 13.88
CA GLN A 27 13.24 -2.16 15.12
C GLN A 27 12.89 -3.65 15.02
N THR A 28 13.82 -4.53 15.42
CA THR A 28 13.58 -5.96 15.46
C THR A 28 12.43 -6.25 16.41
N MET A 29 11.26 -6.53 15.85
CA MET A 29 10.08 -6.88 16.63
C MET A 29 10.23 -8.28 17.20
N MET A 30 10.10 -8.41 18.52
CA MET A 30 10.00 -9.71 19.16
C MET A 30 8.72 -10.41 18.68
N PRO A 31 8.75 -11.74 18.41
CA PRO A 31 7.56 -12.49 17.99
C PRO A 31 6.35 -12.31 18.92
N ALA A 32 6.61 -12.09 20.22
CA ALA A 32 5.59 -11.78 21.22
C ALA A 32 4.84 -10.46 20.93
N ARG A 33 5.55 -9.41 20.48
CA ARG A 33 4.96 -8.10 20.15
C ARG A 33 4.12 -8.18 18.88
N TYR A 34 4.58 -8.92 17.88
CA TYR A 34 3.81 -9.20 16.66
C TYR A 34 2.50 -9.95 16.99
N MET A 35 2.59 -11.01 17.79
CA MET A 35 1.41 -11.78 18.22
C MET A 35 0.47 -10.94 19.09
N GLN A 36 1.01 -10.01 19.89
CA GLN A 36 0.20 -9.06 20.66
C GLN A 36 -0.59 -8.14 19.71
N LEU A 37 0.04 -7.51 18.72
CA LEU A 37 -0.65 -6.64 17.76
C LEU A 37 -1.72 -7.39 16.96
N TYR A 38 -1.41 -8.60 16.50
CA TYR A 38 -2.37 -9.48 15.83
C TYR A 38 -3.55 -9.85 16.75
N SER A 39 -3.27 -10.21 18.01
CA SER A 39 -4.28 -10.54 19.02
C SER A 39 -5.15 -9.34 19.36
N ILE A 40 -4.57 -8.13 19.43
CA ILE A 40 -5.32 -6.89 19.62
C ILE A 40 -6.26 -6.65 18.43
N CYS A 41 -5.80 -6.77 17.18
CA CYS A 41 -6.67 -6.67 16.00
C CYS A 41 -7.83 -7.67 16.03
N SER A 42 -7.53 -8.92 16.37
CA SER A 42 -8.53 -9.99 16.50
C SER A 42 -9.53 -9.73 17.64
N ARG A 43 -9.04 -9.22 18.78
CA ARG A 43 -9.86 -8.84 19.94
C ARG A 43 -10.74 -7.65 19.66
N VAL A 44 -10.24 -6.62 18.96
CA VAL A 44 -11.04 -5.46 18.54
C VAL A 44 -12.22 -5.93 17.69
N TYR A 45 -11.98 -6.78 16.69
CA TYR A 45 -13.06 -7.31 15.88
C TYR A 45 -14.04 -8.20 16.67
N THR A 46 -13.54 -9.11 17.51
CA THR A 46 -14.38 -10.00 18.33
C THR A 46 -15.22 -9.20 19.34
N PHE A 47 -14.65 -8.14 19.89
CA PHE A 47 -15.34 -7.21 20.77
C PHE A 47 -16.43 -6.45 20.02
N CYS A 48 -16.14 -5.92 18.83
CA CYS A 48 -17.12 -5.15 18.06
C CYS A 48 -18.27 -6.02 17.52
N THR A 49 -17.98 -7.27 17.16
CA THR A 49 -19.01 -8.26 16.79
C THR A 49 -19.81 -8.78 17.99
N SER A 50 -19.22 -8.88 19.19
CA SER A 50 -19.92 -9.30 20.42
C SER A 50 -20.72 -8.19 21.10
N VAL A 51 -20.26 -6.93 21.04
CA VAL A 51 -21.03 -5.75 21.47
C VAL A 51 -22.27 -5.57 20.60
N ALA A 52 -22.14 -5.82 19.28
CA ALA A 52 -23.29 -5.82 18.39
C ALA A 52 -24.31 -6.94 18.74
N TYR A 53 -23.84 -8.13 19.15
CA TYR A 53 -24.71 -9.21 19.64
C TYR A 53 -25.39 -8.88 20.99
N ASN A 54 -24.70 -8.19 21.90
CA ASN A 54 -25.27 -7.78 23.19
C ASN A 54 -26.23 -6.59 23.09
N SER A 55 -26.13 -5.76 22.05
CA SER A 55 -27.10 -4.67 21.82
C SER A 55 -28.49 -5.18 21.44
N ASP A 56 -28.57 -6.39 20.88
CA ASP A 56 -29.84 -7.01 20.46
C ASP A 56 -30.50 -7.83 21.59
N SER A 57 -29.72 -8.25 22.60
CA SER A 57 -30.25 -8.97 23.77
C SER A 57 -30.96 -8.07 24.79
N GLN A 58 -30.87 -6.74 24.66
CA GLN A 58 -31.61 -5.77 25.48
C GLN A 58 -32.92 -5.26 24.83
N ARG A 59 -33.25 -5.68 23.61
CA ARG A 59 -34.51 -5.30 22.92
C ARG A 59 -35.57 -6.39 22.80
N SER A 60 -35.38 -7.56 23.42
CA SER A 60 -36.42 -8.59 23.46
C SER A 60 -37.36 -8.43 24.65
N GLY A 61 -38.31 -7.51 24.47
CA GLY A 61 -39.41 -7.25 25.39
C GLY A 61 -40.72 -6.94 24.66
N SER A 62 -41.05 -7.64 23.57
CA SER A 62 -42.45 -7.78 23.13
C SER A 62 -42.63 -8.88 22.08
N ARG A 63 -43.55 -9.80 22.37
CA ARG A 63 -44.03 -10.86 21.46
C ARG A 63 -44.96 -10.25 20.40
N ASN A 64 -44.72 -10.51 19.10
CA ASN A 64 -45.76 -11.06 18.21
C ASN A 64 -45.24 -11.49 16.82
N ARG A 65 -46.04 -12.36 16.21
CA ARG A 65 -45.82 -13.28 15.08
C ARG A 65 -45.74 -12.67 13.67
N SER A 66 -45.00 -13.40 12.82
CA SER A 66 -45.25 -13.74 11.39
C SER A 66 -44.91 -12.72 10.28
N SER A 67 -43.87 -13.00 9.49
CA SER A 67 -43.98 -13.40 8.06
C SER A 67 -42.60 -13.69 7.45
N ARG A 68 -42.56 -14.52 6.41
CA ARG A 68 -41.37 -14.96 5.63
C ARG A 68 -40.89 -13.85 4.68
N ILE A 69 -39.65 -13.35 4.81
CA ILE A 69 -38.88 -12.57 3.80
C ILE A 69 -37.35 -12.86 4.01
N PRO A 70 -36.48 -12.86 2.97
CA PRO A 70 -35.26 -13.65 2.91
C PRO A 70 -34.03 -13.07 3.61
N ARG A 71 -33.10 -13.97 3.93
CA ARG A 71 -31.73 -13.72 4.41
C ARG A 71 -31.05 -12.57 3.65
N GLY A 72 -30.75 -11.51 4.36
CA GLY A 72 -29.86 -10.44 3.92
C GLY A 72 -29.82 -9.37 5.02
N SER A 73 -28.63 -8.98 5.46
CA SER A 73 -28.34 -8.04 6.55
C SER A 73 -28.66 -8.52 7.97
N ASN A 74 -27.61 -8.95 8.66
CA ASN A 74 -27.61 -9.15 10.11
C ASN A 74 -27.42 -7.75 10.74
N PRO A 75 -28.34 -7.22 11.57
CA PRO A 75 -28.20 -5.87 12.17
C PRO A 75 -27.00 -5.75 13.12
N GLY A 76 -26.42 -6.88 13.56
CA GLY A 76 -25.15 -6.92 14.28
C GLY A 76 -23.90 -6.62 13.43
N SER A 77 -24.04 -6.43 12.11
CA SER A 77 -22.93 -6.08 11.21
C SER A 77 -22.54 -4.61 11.31
N ILE A 78 -23.50 -3.71 11.58
CA ILE A 78 -23.33 -2.26 11.47
C ILE A 78 -22.28 -1.74 12.48
N GLY A 79 -22.31 -2.19 13.74
CA GLY A 79 -21.33 -1.75 14.74
C GLY A 79 -19.90 -2.25 14.49
N ALA A 80 -19.74 -3.41 13.85
CA ALA A 80 -18.43 -3.95 13.47
C ALA A 80 -17.91 -3.35 12.15
N GLU A 81 -18.82 -2.84 11.31
CA GLU A 81 -18.53 -2.12 10.07
C GLU A 81 -17.93 -0.74 10.35
N PHE A 82 -18.54 0.03 11.25
CA PHE A 82 -18.01 1.34 11.67
C PHE A 82 -16.59 1.24 12.25
N VAL A 83 -16.33 0.24 13.10
CA VAL A 83 -15.00 0.07 13.70
C VAL A 83 -13.95 -0.40 12.69
N GLY A 84 -14.34 -1.26 11.74
CA GLY A 84 -13.45 -1.68 10.65
C GLY A 84 -13.06 -0.49 9.77
N LEU A 85 -14.05 0.36 9.44
CA LEU A 85 -13.85 1.58 8.66
C LEU A 85 -12.99 2.61 9.40
N ASP A 86 -13.23 2.83 10.70
CA ASP A 86 -12.42 3.74 11.51
C ASP A 86 -10.97 3.26 11.56
N LEU A 87 -10.72 1.97 11.82
CA LEU A 87 -9.38 1.41 11.85
C LEU A 87 -8.67 1.54 10.49
N TYR A 88 -9.41 1.31 9.42
CA TYR A 88 -8.90 1.47 8.06
C TYR A 88 -8.54 2.93 7.74
N ASN A 89 -9.39 3.89 8.11
CA ASN A 89 -9.14 5.31 7.92
C ASN A 89 -7.93 5.78 8.73
N HIS A 90 -7.80 5.35 9.98
CA HIS A 90 -6.62 5.67 10.79
C HIS A 90 -5.34 5.10 10.19
N LEU A 91 -5.39 3.86 9.65
CA LEU A 91 -4.25 3.26 8.96
C LEU A 91 -3.90 3.99 7.65
N LYS A 92 -4.92 4.40 6.89
CA LYS A 92 -4.75 5.22 5.69
C LYS A 92 -4.05 6.54 6.02
N HIS A 93 -4.52 7.25 7.05
CA HIS A 93 -3.89 8.49 7.52
C HIS A 93 -2.46 8.27 8.00
N PHE A 94 -2.18 7.16 8.70
CA PHE A 94 -0.83 6.80 9.11
C PHE A 94 0.10 6.61 7.90
N PHE A 95 -0.33 5.87 6.88
CA PHE A 95 0.45 5.70 5.65
C PHE A 95 0.67 7.04 4.94
N GLN A 96 -0.36 7.87 4.79
CA GLN A 96 -0.24 9.18 4.17
C GLN A 96 0.79 10.06 4.89
N ASN A 97 0.67 10.18 6.21
CA ASN A 97 1.61 10.98 7.01
C ASN A 97 3.05 10.44 6.95
N TYR A 98 3.22 9.12 6.95
CA TYR A 98 4.53 8.51 6.78
C TYR A 98 5.13 8.83 5.41
N VAL A 99 4.36 8.64 4.34
CA VAL A 99 4.82 8.87 2.97
C VAL A 99 5.13 10.36 2.74
N GLU A 100 4.30 11.27 3.27
CA GLU A 100 4.57 12.71 3.25
C GLU A 100 5.88 13.04 3.99
N ASN A 101 6.12 12.44 5.17
CA ASN A 101 7.37 12.66 5.90
C ASN A 101 8.60 12.17 5.12
N VAL A 102 8.48 11.05 4.41
CA VAL A 102 9.53 10.53 3.51
C VAL A 102 9.75 11.48 2.33
N TYR A 103 8.68 12.00 1.73
CA TYR A 103 8.77 12.98 0.65
C TYR A 103 9.49 14.26 1.10
N GLN A 104 9.10 14.83 2.24
CA GLN A 104 9.74 16.04 2.79
C GLN A 104 11.22 15.85 3.12
N LYS A 105 11.64 14.65 3.55
CA LYS A 105 13.06 14.33 3.76
C LYS A 105 13.82 14.08 2.46
N GLY A 106 13.12 13.66 1.42
CA GLY A 106 13.67 13.36 0.11
C GLY A 106 13.72 14.55 -0.84
N SER A 107 12.96 15.62 -0.60
CA SER A 107 12.84 16.79 -1.50
C SER A 107 14.14 17.57 -1.65
N ASP A 108 14.98 17.57 -0.62
CA ASP A 108 16.26 18.30 -0.62
C ASP A 108 17.41 17.49 -1.24
N LEU A 109 17.20 16.21 -1.51
CA LEU A 109 18.22 15.31 -2.07
C LEU A 109 18.25 15.39 -3.59
N SER A 110 19.45 15.34 -4.18
CA SER A 110 19.65 15.45 -5.62
C SER A 110 20.65 14.40 -6.14
N GLY A 111 20.55 14.05 -7.42
CA GLY A 111 21.55 13.22 -8.11
C GLY A 111 21.52 11.75 -7.73
N GLU A 112 22.61 11.21 -7.20
CA GLU A 112 22.71 9.79 -6.80
C GLU A 112 22.14 9.54 -5.40
N ASP A 113 22.17 10.58 -4.55
CA ASP A 113 21.66 10.50 -3.17
C ASP A 113 20.14 10.31 -3.14
N ILE A 114 19.40 10.98 -4.04
CA ILE A 114 17.95 10.80 -4.15
C ILE A 114 17.60 9.36 -4.57
N LEU A 115 18.41 8.73 -5.42
CA LEU A 115 18.19 7.36 -5.90
C LEU A 115 18.48 6.34 -4.81
N THR A 116 19.59 6.54 -4.08
CA THR A 116 19.96 5.71 -2.93
C THR A 116 18.92 5.82 -1.82
N TYR A 117 18.45 7.04 -1.55
CA TYR A 117 17.38 7.30 -0.59
C TYR A 117 16.07 6.64 -1.04
N PHE A 118 15.64 6.89 -2.27
CA PHE A 118 14.38 6.35 -2.81
C PHE A 118 14.35 4.82 -2.79
N THR A 119 15.41 4.15 -3.25
CA THR A 119 15.49 2.68 -3.26
C THR A 119 15.49 2.11 -1.84
N THR A 120 16.28 2.70 -0.94
CA THR A 120 16.33 2.26 0.47
C THR A 120 14.98 2.44 1.16
N GLN A 121 14.33 3.59 0.98
CA GLN A 121 13.02 3.86 1.57
C GLN A 121 11.95 2.96 0.97
N TRP A 122 11.96 2.74 -0.35
CA TRP A 122 11.03 1.84 -1.02
C TRP A 122 11.11 0.41 -0.50
N ASP A 123 12.32 -0.19 -0.46
CA ASP A 123 12.48 -1.57 0.02
C ASP A 123 12.00 -1.73 1.47
N SER A 124 12.25 -0.70 2.27
CA SER A 124 11.85 -0.67 3.67
C SER A 124 10.36 -0.53 3.84
N TYR A 125 9.78 0.42 3.11
CA TYR A 125 8.34 0.64 3.08
C TYR A 125 7.61 -0.61 2.60
N ARG A 126 8.10 -1.26 1.53
CA ARG A 126 7.55 -2.50 0.99
C ARG A 126 7.62 -3.63 2.01
N PHE A 127 8.74 -3.81 2.71
CA PHE A 127 8.89 -4.82 3.74
C PHE A 127 7.94 -4.57 4.92
N SER A 128 7.97 -3.35 5.47
CA SER A 128 7.09 -2.95 6.58
C SER A 128 5.61 -3.09 6.20
N SER A 129 5.23 -2.70 4.98
CA SER A 129 3.85 -2.84 4.48
C SER A 129 3.39 -4.31 4.40
N LYS A 130 4.28 -5.25 4.07
CA LYS A 130 3.95 -6.69 4.12
C LYS A 130 3.73 -7.18 5.55
N VAL A 131 4.58 -6.74 6.49
CA VAL A 131 4.43 -7.08 7.91
C VAL A 131 3.12 -6.54 8.45
N VAL A 132 2.79 -5.28 8.14
CA VAL A 132 1.54 -4.62 8.52
C VAL A 132 0.33 -5.32 7.90
N GLY A 133 0.37 -5.66 6.61
CA GLY A 133 -0.66 -6.49 5.98
C GLY A 133 -0.88 -7.84 6.69
N GLY A 134 0.18 -8.42 7.27
CA GLY A 134 0.08 -9.61 8.11
C GLY A 134 -0.55 -9.35 9.48
N ILE A 135 -0.16 -8.27 10.17
CA ILE A 135 -0.74 -7.86 11.47
C ILE A 135 -2.24 -7.66 11.34
N PHE A 136 -2.65 -6.97 10.28
CA PHE A 136 -4.05 -6.69 9.98
C PHE A 136 -4.68 -7.73 9.04
N SER A 137 -4.09 -8.93 8.90
CA SER A 137 -4.64 -10.00 8.06
C SER A 137 -6.06 -10.40 8.48
N TYR A 138 -6.38 -10.24 9.76
CA TYR A 138 -7.72 -10.42 10.28
C TYR A 138 -8.72 -9.40 9.67
N LEU A 139 -8.32 -8.13 9.57
CA LEU A 139 -9.11 -7.08 8.92
C LEU A 139 -9.28 -7.37 7.42
N ASN A 140 -8.20 -7.78 6.75
CA ASN A 140 -8.22 -8.21 5.34
C ASN A 140 -9.25 -9.34 5.11
N ARG A 141 -9.27 -10.35 5.99
CA ARG A 141 -10.11 -11.55 5.82
C ARG A 141 -11.58 -11.33 6.15
N HIS A 142 -11.89 -10.51 7.16
CA HIS A 142 -13.23 -10.43 7.74
C HIS A 142 -13.98 -9.14 7.40
N TRP A 143 -13.28 -8.00 7.32
CA TRP A 143 -13.90 -6.72 7.00
C TRP A 143 -13.71 -6.39 5.51
N ILE A 144 -12.47 -6.36 5.02
CA ILE A 144 -12.16 -5.95 3.63
C ILE A 144 -12.79 -6.90 2.60
N LYS A 145 -12.72 -8.22 2.84
CA LYS A 145 -13.37 -9.19 1.95
C LYS A 145 -14.89 -8.96 1.83
N ARG A 146 -15.53 -8.58 2.94
CA ARG A 146 -16.98 -8.33 2.98
C ARG A 146 -17.33 -7.02 2.26
N GLU A 147 -16.56 -5.96 2.47
CA GLU A 147 -16.72 -4.69 1.75
C GLU A 147 -16.53 -4.83 0.23
N LEU A 148 -15.55 -5.64 -0.19
CA LEU A 148 -15.35 -5.98 -1.60
C LEU A 148 -16.54 -6.77 -2.17
N ASP A 149 -17.07 -7.74 -1.40
CA ASP A 149 -18.26 -8.51 -1.79
C ASP A 149 -19.54 -7.63 -1.85
N GLU A 150 -19.57 -6.51 -1.09
CA GLU A 150 -20.64 -5.51 -1.09
C GLU A 150 -20.50 -4.47 -2.23
N GLY A 151 -19.40 -4.51 -2.99
CA GLY A 151 -19.20 -3.70 -4.19
C GLY A 151 -18.56 -2.33 -3.94
N ASN A 152 -17.94 -2.11 -2.78
CA ASN A 152 -17.17 -0.89 -2.53
C ASN A 152 -15.80 -0.97 -3.22
N GLU A 153 -15.70 -0.38 -4.42
CA GLU A 153 -14.46 -0.33 -5.22
C GLU A 153 -13.36 0.56 -4.60
N ASP A 154 -13.71 1.41 -3.64
CA ASP A 154 -12.78 2.33 -2.97
C ASP A 154 -11.95 1.67 -1.83
N ILE A 155 -12.24 0.42 -1.47
CA ILE A 155 -11.58 -0.29 -0.37
C ILE A 155 -10.59 -1.31 -0.92
N TYR A 156 -9.32 -1.10 -0.56
CA TYR A 156 -8.21 -1.98 -0.95
C TYR A 156 -7.71 -2.81 0.24
N GLU A 157 -7.18 -4.01 -0.06
CA GLU A 157 -6.35 -4.74 0.90
C GLU A 157 -5.24 -3.85 1.46
N ILE A 158 -4.88 -4.03 2.73
CA ILE A 158 -3.97 -3.11 3.43
C ILE A 158 -2.60 -2.97 2.74
N TYR A 159 -2.09 -4.08 2.19
CA TYR A 159 -0.86 -4.04 1.41
C TYR A 159 -1.04 -3.19 0.14
N VAL A 160 -2.14 -3.39 -0.58
CA VAL A 160 -2.46 -2.62 -1.79
C VAL A 160 -2.66 -1.15 -1.46
N LEU A 161 -3.37 -0.82 -0.38
CA LEU A 161 -3.56 0.55 0.12
C LEU A 161 -2.21 1.24 0.38
N ALA A 162 -1.26 0.55 1.01
CA ALA A 162 0.07 1.10 1.25
C ALA A 162 0.79 1.45 -0.06
N ILE A 163 0.75 0.55 -1.04
CA ILE A 163 1.37 0.79 -2.35
C ILE A 163 0.65 1.91 -3.14
N VAL A 164 -0.68 1.98 -3.10
CA VAL A 164 -1.46 3.07 -3.72
C VAL A 164 -1.12 4.41 -3.07
N THR A 165 -1.04 4.45 -1.74
CA THR A 165 -0.64 5.66 -1.00
C THR A 165 0.78 6.09 -1.38
N TRP A 166 1.72 5.14 -1.51
CA TRP A 166 3.06 5.44 -2.02
C TRP A 166 3.04 6.01 -3.44
N LYS A 167 2.20 5.46 -4.32
CA LYS A 167 2.03 5.93 -5.70
C LYS A 167 1.54 7.39 -5.72
N GLU A 168 0.46 7.67 -5.00
CA GLU A 168 -0.21 8.97 -5.03
C GLU A 168 0.62 10.09 -4.39
N PHE A 169 1.21 9.82 -3.22
CA PHE A 169 1.83 10.88 -2.41
C PHE A 169 3.33 11.05 -2.65
N LEU A 170 4.03 10.02 -3.15
CA LEU A 170 5.49 10.10 -3.34
C LEU A 170 5.90 9.90 -4.79
N PHE A 171 5.43 8.83 -5.43
CA PHE A 171 5.83 8.53 -6.80
C PHE A 171 5.41 9.63 -7.79
N ILE A 172 4.16 10.11 -7.73
CA ILE A 172 3.68 11.16 -8.63
C ILE A 172 4.52 12.44 -8.54
N HIS A 173 5.03 12.78 -7.35
CA HIS A 173 5.83 13.98 -7.14
C HIS A 173 7.33 13.78 -7.43
N MET A 174 7.89 12.62 -7.11
CA MET A 174 9.33 12.36 -7.27
C MET A 174 9.70 11.73 -8.61
N ARG A 175 8.75 11.18 -9.39
CA ARG A 175 9.03 10.44 -10.64
C ARG A 175 9.92 11.21 -11.62
N ASP A 176 9.71 12.52 -11.76
CA ASP A 176 10.41 13.31 -12.78
C ASP A 176 11.88 13.54 -12.36
N SER A 177 12.10 13.78 -11.06
CA SER A 177 13.44 13.89 -10.47
C SER A 177 14.18 12.55 -10.49
N VAL A 178 13.51 11.46 -10.06
CA VAL A 178 14.07 10.10 -10.04
C VAL A 178 14.40 9.63 -11.45
N THR A 179 13.49 9.79 -12.42
CA THR A 179 13.74 9.39 -13.82
C THR A 179 14.89 10.20 -14.41
N SER A 180 14.94 11.52 -14.16
CA SER A 180 16.05 12.36 -14.64
C SER A 180 17.40 11.94 -14.04
N ALA A 181 17.41 11.59 -12.75
CA ALA A 181 18.62 11.10 -12.08
C ALA A 181 19.07 9.74 -12.63
N VAL A 182 18.14 8.82 -12.91
CA VAL A 182 18.47 7.53 -13.53
C VAL A 182 19.04 7.72 -14.93
N LEU A 183 18.44 8.57 -15.77
CA LEU A 183 18.95 8.83 -17.13
C LEU A 183 20.36 9.40 -17.09
N LYS A 184 20.63 10.37 -16.21
CA LYS A 184 21.98 10.91 -15.99
C LYS A 184 22.98 9.85 -15.54
N LEU A 185 22.58 8.89 -14.71
CA LEU A 185 23.46 7.78 -14.34
C LEU A 185 23.77 6.88 -15.54
N ILE A 186 22.78 6.60 -16.38
CA ILE A 186 22.98 5.77 -17.57
C ILE A 186 23.89 6.47 -18.58
N GLU A 187 23.74 7.79 -18.76
CA GLU A 187 24.63 8.58 -19.60
C GLU A 187 26.09 8.53 -19.10
N ARG A 188 26.31 8.63 -17.78
CA ARG A 188 27.65 8.46 -17.19
C ARG A 188 28.22 7.06 -17.37
N GLU A 189 27.37 6.03 -17.27
CA GLU A 189 27.78 4.64 -17.56
C GLU A 189 28.26 4.49 -19.00
N ARG A 190 27.58 5.10 -19.96
CA ARG A 190 28.00 5.11 -21.38
C ARG A 190 29.35 5.79 -21.58
N ASN A 191 29.62 6.85 -20.82
CA ASN A 191 30.90 7.55 -20.82
C ASN A 191 32.01 6.80 -20.06
N GLY A 192 31.74 5.59 -19.55
CA GLY A 192 32.74 4.70 -18.93
C GLY A 192 32.87 4.80 -17.42
N GLU A 193 31.99 5.54 -16.73
CA GLU A 193 31.99 5.59 -15.26
C GLU A 193 31.35 4.34 -14.65
N LYS A 194 31.91 3.86 -13.53
CA LYS A 194 31.32 2.73 -12.78
C LYS A 194 30.13 3.21 -11.97
N ILE A 195 28.93 2.81 -12.37
CA ILE A 195 27.69 3.14 -11.66
C ILE A 195 27.14 1.98 -10.82
N SER A 196 26.29 2.32 -9.87
CA SER A 196 25.55 1.36 -9.07
C SER A 196 24.29 0.86 -9.82
N THR A 197 24.43 -0.16 -10.66
CA THR A 197 23.32 -0.80 -11.41
C THR A 197 22.17 -1.27 -10.51
N LYS A 198 22.46 -1.56 -9.23
CA LYS A 198 21.46 -1.90 -8.21
C LYS A 198 20.46 -0.78 -7.96
N LEU A 199 20.88 0.49 -8.00
CA LEU A 199 20.00 1.63 -7.79
C LEU A 199 18.96 1.72 -8.91
N ILE A 200 19.41 1.58 -10.15
CA ILE A 200 18.55 1.59 -11.34
C ILE A 200 17.55 0.43 -11.27
N SER A 201 18.04 -0.78 -10.97
CA SER A 201 17.18 -1.97 -10.83
C SER A 201 16.13 -1.81 -9.72
N GLY A 202 16.50 -1.24 -8.56
CA GLY A 202 15.56 -0.97 -7.47
C GLY A 202 14.47 0.03 -7.84
N VAL A 203 14.81 1.10 -8.57
CA VAL A 203 13.84 2.07 -9.07
C VAL A 203 12.89 1.41 -10.09
N ILE A 204 13.43 0.64 -11.04
CA ILE A 204 12.61 -0.05 -12.04
C ILE A 204 11.66 -1.05 -11.37
N GLN A 205 12.14 -1.82 -10.38
CA GLN A 205 11.30 -2.76 -9.63
C GLN A 205 10.14 -2.04 -8.92
N CYS A 206 10.40 -0.86 -8.35
CA CYS A 206 9.35 0.00 -7.79
C CYS A 206 8.30 0.38 -8.85
N TYR A 207 8.74 0.82 -10.04
CA TYR A 207 7.85 1.29 -11.10
C TYR A 207 6.94 0.16 -11.63
N VAL A 208 7.48 -1.07 -11.72
CA VAL A 208 6.70 -2.26 -12.10
C VAL A 208 5.70 -2.64 -11.02
N GLU A 209 6.11 -2.66 -9.74
CA GLU A 209 5.22 -3.02 -8.64
C GLU A 209 4.08 -2.00 -8.44
N LEU A 210 4.33 -0.71 -8.69
CA LEU A 210 3.29 0.33 -8.66
C LEU A 210 2.26 0.18 -9.79
N GLY A 211 2.60 -0.49 -10.89
CA GLY A 211 1.69 -0.78 -12.00
C GLY A 211 0.78 -1.99 -11.77
N VAL A 212 1.05 -2.83 -10.77
CA VAL A 212 0.31 -4.09 -10.51
C VAL A 212 -1.07 -3.84 -9.93
N ASN A 213 -1.28 -2.72 -9.24
CA ASN A 213 -2.39 -2.57 -8.31
C ASN A 213 -3.71 -2.07 -8.90
N GLU A 214 -3.76 -1.73 -10.19
CA GLU A 214 -5.04 -1.30 -10.81
C GLU A 214 -5.84 -2.42 -11.44
N SER A 215 -5.29 -3.63 -11.55
CA SER A 215 -5.94 -4.72 -12.31
C SER A 215 -6.06 -6.06 -11.57
N ASP A 216 -5.27 -6.31 -10.51
CA ASP A 216 -5.25 -7.63 -9.86
C ASP A 216 -6.36 -7.81 -8.80
N THR A 217 -7.06 -6.76 -8.36
CA THR A 217 -8.22 -6.88 -7.44
C THR A 217 -9.51 -7.32 -8.14
N THR A 218 -9.58 -7.25 -9.48
CA THR A 218 -10.77 -7.63 -10.27
C THR A 218 -10.53 -8.84 -11.19
N ALA A 219 -9.29 -9.33 -11.34
CA ALA A 219 -8.96 -10.41 -12.28
C ALA A 219 -9.23 -11.84 -11.76
N GLY A 220 -10.22 -12.01 -10.89
CA GLY A 220 -10.76 -13.33 -10.53
C GLY A 220 -11.69 -13.92 -11.59
N GLN A 221 -12.21 -13.13 -12.53
CA GLN A 221 -13.13 -13.62 -13.57
C GLN A 221 -12.94 -12.92 -14.91
N ALA A 222 -12.41 -13.68 -15.86
CA ALA A 222 -12.71 -13.66 -17.29
C ALA A 222 -12.86 -12.31 -18.03
N SER A 223 -11.87 -11.98 -18.86
CA SER A 223 -12.17 -11.73 -20.28
C SER A 223 -11.01 -12.17 -21.17
N SER A 224 -11.26 -13.23 -21.94
CA SER A 224 -10.34 -13.88 -22.87
C SER A 224 -10.44 -13.27 -24.27
N SER A 225 -10.34 -11.94 -24.39
CA SER A 225 -10.31 -11.28 -25.71
C SER A 225 -9.80 -9.85 -25.64
N ALA A 226 -8.51 -9.65 -25.37
CA ALA A 226 -7.82 -8.40 -25.68
C ALA A 226 -6.38 -8.71 -26.08
N ASN A 227 -5.89 -7.98 -27.07
CA ASN A 227 -4.62 -8.19 -27.77
C ASN A 227 -3.44 -8.48 -26.84
N HIS A 228 -2.51 -9.32 -27.30
CA HIS A 228 -1.33 -9.81 -26.57
C HIS A 228 -0.40 -8.71 -26.00
N ALA A 229 -0.60 -7.44 -26.36
CA ALA A 229 0.11 -6.28 -25.84
C ALA A 229 -0.48 -5.71 -24.52
N ASP A 230 -1.71 -6.08 -24.14
CA ASP A 230 -2.38 -5.59 -22.93
C ASP A 230 -2.27 -6.57 -21.74
N ARG A 231 -1.45 -7.61 -21.91
CA ARG A 231 -1.31 -8.75 -20.98
C ARG A 231 -0.49 -8.42 -19.72
N LEU A 232 0.10 -7.23 -19.63
CA LEU A 232 0.79 -6.76 -18.42
C LEU A 232 0.34 -5.34 -18.05
N PRO A 233 -0.82 -5.19 -17.39
CA PRO A 233 -1.18 -3.95 -16.70
C PRO A 233 -0.03 -3.44 -15.78
N LYS A 234 0.73 -4.40 -15.23
CA LYS A 234 1.95 -4.26 -14.42
C LYS A 234 3.03 -3.36 -15.04
N LEU A 235 3.08 -3.24 -16.37
CA LEU A 235 4.12 -2.50 -17.07
C LEU A 235 3.68 -1.11 -17.56
N ARG A 236 2.43 -0.68 -17.36
CA ARG A 236 1.95 0.62 -17.85
C ARG A 236 2.73 1.79 -17.26
N VAL A 237 2.93 1.79 -15.94
CA VAL A 237 3.70 2.82 -15.22
C VAL A 237 5.16 2.83 -15.68
N TYR A 238 5.77 1.66 -15.85
CA TYR A 238 7.13 1.55 -16.39
C TYR A 238 7.24 2.12 -17.80
N ARG A 239 6.33 1.72 -18.70
CA ARG A 239 6.35 2.14 -20.10
C ARG A 239 6.15 3.64 -20.24
N ASP A 240 5.19 4.19 -19.50
CA ASP A 240 4.77 5.58 -19.67
C ASP A 240 5.74 6.58 -19.05
N TYR A 241 6.35 6.25 -17.90
CA TYR A 241 7.21 7.19 -17.17
C TYR A 241 8.70 6.94 -17.37
N PHE A 242 9.12 5.70 -17.62
CA PHE A 242 10.54 5.34 -17.76
C PHE A 242 10.92 5.02 -19.21
N GLU A 243 10.27 4.03 -19.83
CA GLU A 243 10.68 3.49 -21.13
C GLU A 243 10.66 4.53 -22.25
N LYS A 244 9.58 5.31 -22.36
CA LYS A 244 9.47 6.38 -23.36
C LYS A 244 10.60 7.39 -23.27
N ARG A 245 10.95 7.81 -22.06
CA ARG A 245 11.99 8.83 -21.84
C ARG A 245 13.38 8.24 -22.03
N PHE A 246 13.59 7.00 -21.61
CA PHE A 246 14.83 6.26 -21.84
C PHE A 246 15.13 6.06 -23.32
N ILE A 247 14.14 5.66 -24.12
CA ILE A 247 14.32 5.46 -25.56
C ILE A 247 14.67 6.79 -26.23
N ALA A 248 13.93 7.87 -25.94
CA ALA A 248 14.18 9.18 -26.53
C ALA A 248 15.58 9.73 -26.21
N ASP A 249 16.02 9.57 -24.96
CA ASP A 249 17.36 10.00 -24.51
C ASP A 249 18.47 9.15 -25.16
N THR A 250 18.23 7.84 -25.29
CA THR A 250 19.15 6.91 -25.95
C THR A 250 19.28 7.19 -27.45
N GLU A 251 18.17 7.48 -28.13
CA GLU A 251 18.16 7.86 -29.54
C GLU A 251 18.95 9.16 -29.74
N SER A 252 18.72 10.18 -28.91
CA SER A 252 19.45 11.44 -29.00
C SER A 252 20.95 11.25 -28.74
N TYR A 253 21.33 10.43 -27.76
CA TYR A 253 22.74 10.17 -27.44
C TYR A 253 23.47 9.52 -28.63
N PHE A 254 22.95 8.42 -29.16
CA PHE A 254 23.59 7.72 -30.28
C PHE A 254 23.53 8.50 -31.59
N ALA A 255 22.50 9.31 -31.82
CA ALA A 255 22.44 10.18 -32.98
C ALA A 255 23.54 11.25 -32.94
N ASN A 256 23.78 11.84 -31.76
CA ASN A 256 24.84 12.83 -31.57
C ASN A 256 26.24 12.20 -31.68
N GLU A 257 26.46 11.05 -31.03
CA GLU A 257 27.72 10.31 -31.10
C GLU A 257 28.03 9.87 -32.54
N ALA A 258 27.04 9.38 -33.28
CA ALA A 258 27.20 9.03 -34.69
C ALA A 258 27.52 10.25 -35.56
N ALA A 259 26.86 11.39 -35.33
CA ALA A 259 27.14 12.63 -36.07
C ALA A 259 28.56 13.14 -35.79
N GLU A 260 29.02 13.07 -34.54
CA GLU A 260 30.37 13.46 -34.14
C GLU A 260 31.42 12.51 -34.74
N PHE A 261 31.16 11.21 -34.75
CA PHE A 261 32.04 10.21 -35.38
C PHE A 261 32.14 10.38 -36.90
N ILE A 262 31.05 10.77 -37.57
CA ILE A 262 31.06 11.02 -39.02
C ILE A 262 31.75 12.35 -39.37
N ALA A 263 31.70 13.34 -38.47
CA ALA A 263 32.32 14.64 -38.65
C ALA A 263 33.83 14.66 -38.33
N ALA A 264 34.31 13.70 -37.54
CA ALA A 264 35.73 13.49 -37.19
C ALA A 264 36.49 12.74 -38.29
#